data_AF-A0A069ITB4-F1
#
_entry.id   AF-A0A069ITB4-F1
#
_cell.length_a   1.000
_cell.length_b   1.000
_cell.length_c   1.000
_cell.angle_alpha   90.00
_cell.angle_beta   90.00
_cell.angle_gamma   90.00
#
_symmetry.space_group_name_H-M   'P 1'
#
loop_
_entity.id
_entity.type
_entity.pdbx_description
1 polymer ?
#
loop_
_entity_poly.entity_id
_entity_poly.type
_entity_poly.pdbx_seq_one_letter_code
_entity_poly.pdbx_strand_id
1 'polypeptide(L)'
;VTTTLVGSGGDPRAAIGTTNTAEFFVTSAISATFLAALLTGHWAEAKGVATHAASILGLILGGLIAAPFAGVIARIAPRRILTYGVGAVVLLSAGYQALRLFGVI
;
A
#
# COMPACT_ATOMS: atom_id res chain seq x y z
N VAL A 1 -9.33 7.85 -8.04
CA VAL A 1 -9.17 7.31 -9.41
C VAL A 1 -10.40 7.65 -10.25
N THR A 2 -11.61 7.35 -9.75
CA THR A 2 -12.89 7.75 -10.37
C THR A 2 -13.00 9.23 -10.69
N THR A 3 -12.68 10.12 -9.73
CA THR A 3 -12.76 11.58 -9.93
C THR A 3 -11.83 12.08 -11.02
N THR A 4 -10.69 11.41 -11.24
CA THR A 4 -9.76 11.73 -12.32
C THR A 4 -10.33 11.34 -13.68
N LEU A 5 -10.88 10.12 -13.80
CA LEU A 5 -11.50 9.63 -15.05
C LEU A 5 -12.75 10.42 -15.45
N VAL A 6 -13.58 10.79 -14.46
CA VAL A 6 -14.73 11.68 -14.68
C VAL A 6 -14.26 13.09 -15.03
N GLY A 7 -13.25 13.61 -14.33
CA GLY A 7 -12.67 14.92 -14.60
C GLY A 7 -11.96 15.03 -15.96
N SER A 8 -11.52 13.91 -16.54
CA SER A 8 -10.93 13.84 -17.88
C SER A 8 -11.96 13.61 -19.00
N GLY A 9 -13.26 13.65 -18.71
CA GLY A 9 -14.34 13.55 -19.71
C GLY A 9 -14.89 12.14 -19.97
N GLY A 10 -14.55 11.14 -19.15
CA GLY A 10 -15.14 9.80 -19.25
C GLY A 10 -16.61 9.77 -18.80
N ASP A 11 -17.43 8.91 -19.41
CA ASP A 11 -18.81 8.67 -18.96
C ASP A 11 -18.81 8.23 -17.48
N PRO A 12 -19.49 8.97 -16.57
CA PRO A 12 -19.47 8.70 -15.14
C PRO A 12 -19.80 7.25 -14.76
N ARG A 13 -20.75 6.62 -15.46
CA ARG A 13 -21.15 5.23 -15.17
C ARG A 13 -20.03 4.26 -15.50
N ALA A 14 -19.40 4.42 -16.67
CA ALA A 14 -18.26 3.61 -17.08
C ALA A 14 -17.04 3.84 -16.18
N ALA A 15 -16.74 5.10 -15.81
CA ALA A 15 -15.62 5.46 -14.94
C ALA A 15 -15.74 4.85 -13.53
N ILE A 16 -16.94 4.89 -12.95
CA ILE A 16 -17.23 4.28 -11.64
C ILE A 16 -17.12 2.75 -11.74
N GLY A 17 -17.78 2.15 -12.73
CA GLY A 17 -17.81 0.69 -12.89
C GLY A 17 -16.42 0.09 -13.08
N THR A 18 -15.63 0.66 -13.99
CA THR A 18 -14.27 0.19 -14.29
C THR A 18 -13.32 0.37 -13.11
N THR A 19 -13.41 1.48 -12.38
CA THR A 19 -12.60 1.70 -11.18
C THR A 19 -12.94 0.67 -10.10
N ASN A 20 -14.23 0.41 -9.84
CA ASN A 20 -14.64 -0.57 -8.85
C ASN A 20 -14.18 -2.00 -9.20
N THR A 21 -14.32 -2.40 -10.48
CA THR A 21 -13.82 -3.71 -10.93
C THR A 21 -12.30 -3.81 -10.77
N ALA A 22 -11.56 -2.76 -11.10
CA ALA A 22 -10.11 -2.74 -10.93
C ALA A 22 -9.70 -2.82 -9.45
N GLU A 23 -10.35 -2.04 -8.57
CA GLU A 23 -10.10 -2.07 -7.12
C GLU A 23 -10.38 -3.46 -6.53
N PHE A 24 -11.52 -4.06 -6.87
CA PHE A 24 -11.87 -5.41 -6.43
C PHE A 24 -10.85 -6.45 -6.92
N PHE A 25 -10.51 -6.41 -8.21
CA PHE A 25 -9.58 -7.36 -8.81
C PHE A 25 -8.19 -7.27 -8.19
N VAL A 26 -7.62 -6.06 -8.09
CA VAL A 26 -6.30 -5.83 -7.51
C VAL A 26 -6.29 -6.24 -6.03
N THR A 27 -7.31 -5.86 -5.26
CA THR A 27 -7.40 -6.25 -3.84
C THR A 27 -7.50 -7.76 -3.66
N SER A 28 -8.29 -8.44 -4.50
CA SER A 28 -8.42 -9.90 -4.49
C SER A 28 -7.12 -10.59 -4.90
N ALA A 29 -6.43 -10.08 -5.93
CA ALA A 29 -5.15 -10.62 -6.37
C ALA A 29 -4.07 -10.48 -5.29
N ILE A 30 -3.96 -9.32 -4.65
CA ILE A 30 -3.03 -9.09 -3.52
C ILE A 30 -3.36 -10.03 -2.36
N SER A 31 -4.63 -10.11 -1.96
CA SER A 31 -5.07 -10.95 -0.84
C SER A 31 -4.84 -12.44 -1.12
N ALA A 32 -5.15 -12.90 -2.32
CA ALA A 32 -4.91 -14.28 -2.74
C ALA A 32 -3.42 -14.60 -2.81
N THR A 33 -2.60 -13.70 -3.36
CA THR A 33 -1.14 -13.89 -3.42
C THR A 33 -0.52 -13.93 -2.02
N PHE A 34 -0.95 -13.03 -1.13
CA PHE A 34 -0.51 -13.03 0.26
C PHE A 34 -0.90 -14.32 0.98
N LEU A 35 -2.15 -14.76 0.85
CA LEU A 35 -2.63 -16.00 1.45
C LEU A 35 -1.90 -17.22 0.87
N ALA A 36 -1.70 -17.25 -0.44
CA ALA A 36 -0.91 -18.30 -1.09
C ALA A 36 0.53 -18.33 -0.58
N ALA A 37 1.20 -17.18 -0.45
CA ALA A 37 2.55 -17.10 0.11
C ALA A 37 2.60 -17.59 1.57
N LEU A 38 1.59 -17.22 2.37
CA LEU A 38 1.45 -17.62 3.78
C LEU A 38 1.26 -19.15 3.91
N LEU A 39 0.38 -19.74 3.10
CA LEU A 39 0.00 -21.16 3.16
C LEU A 39 0.99 -22.10 2.46
N THR A 40 1.51 -21.73 1.28
CA THR A 40 2.46 -22.56 0.51
C THR A 40 3.85 -22.60 1.12
N GLY A 41 4.09 -21.73 2.10
CA GLY A 41 5.31 -21.77 2.86
C GLY A 41 6.52 -21.32 2.05
N HIS A 42 6.38 -20.27 1.22
CA HIS A 42 7.49 -19.57 0.53
C HIS A 42 8.42 -18.85 1.53
N TRP A 43 8.87 -19.60 2.55
CA TRP A 43 9.81 -19.23 3.60
C TRP A 43 11.18 -19.87 3.32
N ALA A 44 11.49 -20.30 2.10
CA ALA A 44 12.76 -20.97 1.83
C ALA A 44 13.99 -20.10 2.20
N GLU A 45 13.87 -18.77 2.13
CA GLU A 45 14.88 -17.80 2.62
C GLU A 45 14.61 -17.26 4.04
N ALA A 46 13.44 -17.55 4.61
CA ALA A 46 12.94 -16.97 5.85
C ALA A 46 12.84 -18.09 6.90
N LYS A 47 13.49 -18.00 8.06
CA LYS A 47 13.64 -19.11 9.03
C LYS A 47 12.33 -19.59 9.70
N GLY A 48 11.35 -20.07 8.93
CA GLY A 48 10.05 -20.56 9.35
C GLY A 48 9.00 -19.47 9.61
N VAL A 49 7.72 -19.85 9.49
CA VAL A 49 6.53 -19.04 9.84
C VAL A 49 6.59 -18.48 11.26
N ALA A 50 7.14 -19.24 12.21
CA ALA A 50 7.22 -18.86 13.62
C ALA A 50 8.08 -17.60 13.85
N THR A 51 9.12 -17.40 13.03
CA THR A 51 10.05 -16.26 13.17
C THR A 51 9.47 -14.95 12.62
N HIS A 52 8.53 -15.04 11.67
CA HIS A 52 7.93 -13.87 11.01
C HIS A 52 6.49 -13.59 11.42
N ALA A 53 5.82 -14.53 12.10
CA ALA A 53 4.45 -14.35 12.60
C ALA A 53 4.31 -13.10 13.47
N ALA A 54 5.30 -12.82 14.32
CA ALA A 54 5.32 -11.60 15.14
C ALA A 54 5.38 -10.32 14.29
N SER A 55 6.19 -10.31 13.22
CA SER A 55 6.27 -9.16 12.30
C SER A 55 4.98 -8.95 11.50
N ILE A 56 4.35 -10.03 11.04
CA ILE A 56 3.08 -9.99 10.31
C ILE A 56 1.96 -9.48 11.24
N LEU A 57 1.86 -10.04 12.44
CA LEU A 57 0.89 -9.56 13.44
C LEU A 57 1.14 -8.10 13.82
N GLY A 58 2.41 -7.70 14.00
CA GLY A 58 2.77 -6.32 14.26
C GLY A 58 2.35 -5.37 13.13
N LEU A 59 2.53 -5.78 11.87
CA LEU A 59 2.09 -5.01 10.71
C LEU A 59 0.56 -4.91 10.62
N ILE A 60 -0.16 -6.01 10.85
CA ILE A 60 -1.64 -6.03 10.84
C ILE A 60 -2.19 -5.14 11.95
N LEU A 61 -1.73 -5.33 13.19
CA LEU A 61 -2.21 -4.58 14.35
C LEU A 61 -1.81 -3.10 14.26
N GLY A 62 -0.57 -2.83 13.87
CA GLY A 62 -0.10 -1.46 13.65
C GLY A 62 -0.91 -0.75 12.57
N GLY A 63 -1.19 -1.42 11.45
CA GLY A 63 -2.05 -0.89 10.38
C GLY A 63 -3.49 -0.64 10.84
N LEU A 64 -4.09 -1.59 11.57
CA LEU A 64 -5.45 -1.47 12.09
C LEU A 64 -5.60 -0.29 13.07
N ILE A 65 -4.64 -0.13 13.98
CA ILE A 65 -4.61 0.98 14.93
C ILE A 65 -4.35 2.30 14.21
N ALA A 66 -3.47 2.33 13.20
CA ALA A 66 -3.14 3.54 12.45
C ALA A 66 -4.27 4.01 11.53
N ALA A 67 -5.10 3.12 11.00
CA ALA A 67 -6.18 3.41 10.07
C ALA A 67 -7.15 4.54 10.51
N PRO A 68 -7.71 4.54 11.74
CA PRO A 68 -8.58 5.63 12.20
C PRO A 68 -7.87 6.98 12.23
N PHE A 69 -6.61 7.02 12.71
CA PHE A 69 -5.82 8.25 12.71
C PHE A 69 -5.52 8.73 11.29
N ALA A 70 -5.17 7.83 10.38
CA ALA A 70 -4.96 8.14 8.98
C ALA A 70 -6.21 8.76 8.34
N GLY A 71 -7.40 8.23 8.65
CA GLY A 71 -8.68 8.79 8.20
C GLY A 71 -8.94 10.20 8.73
N VAL A 72 -8.69 10.45 10.02
CA VAL A 72 -8.85 11.78 10.63
C VAL A 72 -7.85 12.78 10.04
N ILE A 73 -6.59 12.39 9.89
CA ILE A 73 -5.54 13.24 9.31
C ILE A 73 -5.87 13.54 7.84
N ALA A 74 -6.24 12.54 7.05
CA ALA A 74 -6.60 12.72 5.65
C ALA A 74 -7.83 13.64 5.47
N ARG A 75 -8.73 13.66 6.45
CA ARG A 75 -9.90 14.55 6.45
C ARG A 75 -9.54 16.01 6.76
N ILE A 76 -8.59 16.25 7.67
CA ILE A 76 -8.28 17.61 8.15
C ILE A 76 -7.11 18.25 7.38
N ALA A 77 -6.13 17.45 6.98
CA ALA A 77 -4.89 17.96 6.41
C ALA A 77 -5.08 18.49 4.96
N PRO A 78 -4.45 19.62 4.61
CA PRO A 78 -4.47 20.12 3.24
C PRO A 78 -3.86 19.11 2.27
N ARG A 79 -4.57 18.82 1.17
CA ARG A 79 -4.19 17.82 0.17
C ARG A 79 -2.75 17.98 -0.33
N ARG A 80 -2.29 19.22 -0.57
CA ARG A 80 -0.92 19.51 -1.02
C ARG A 80 0.14 19.04 -0.02
N ILE A 81 -0.08 19.26 1.27
CA ILE A 81 0.86 18.87 2.32
C ILE A 81 0.97 17.35 2.39
N LEU A 82 -0.16 16.65 2.31
CA LEU A 82 -0.16 15.17 2.25
C LEU A 82 0.59 14.65 1.02
N THR A 83 0.36 15.25 -0.15
CA THR A 83 1.05 14.84 -1.39
C THR A 83 2.56 15.02 -1.29
N TYR A 84 3.04 16.18 -0.82
CA TYR A 84 4.47 16.41 -0.64
C TYR A 84 5.06 15.54 0.48
N GLY A 85 4.34 15.34 1.58
CA GLY A 85 4.77 14.50 2.69
C GLY A 85 4.99 13.04 2.26
N VAL A 86 4.00 12.45 1.58
CA VAL A 86 4.12 11.09 1.04
C VAL A 86 5.25 11.01 0.00
N GLY A 87 5.32 11.98 -0.92
CA GLY A 87 6.40 12.06 -1.90
C GLY A 87 7.77 12.11 -1.27
N ALA A 88 7.97 12.94 -0.23
CA ALA A 88 9.23 13.03 0.50
C ALA A 88 9.62 11.70 1.16
N VAL A 89 8.68 11.03 1.84
CA VAL A 89 8.94 9.72 2.47
C VAL A 89 9.37 8.69 1.42
N VAL A 90 8.67 8.63 0.27
CA VAL A 90 9.02 7.71 -0.82
C VAL A 90 10.40 8.03 -1.39
N LEU A 91 10.68 9.31 -1.68
CA LEU A 91 11.97 9.74 -2.25
C LEU A 91 13.13 9.46 -1.31
N LEU A 92 12.98 9.74 -0.01
CA LEU A 92 13.99 9.45 1.00
C LEU A 92 14.21 7.95 1.15
N SER A 93 13.14 7.14 1.16
CA SER A 93 13.26 5.69 1.26
C SER A 93 13.94 5.08 0.03
N ALA A 94 13.55 5.53 -1.16
CA ALA A 94 14.17 5.11 -2.41
C ALA A 94 15.63 5.56 -2.49
N GLY A 95 15.93 6.81 -2.11
CA GLY A 95 17.28 7.34 -2.05
C GLY A 95 18.17 6.57 -1.09
N TYR A 96 17.68 6.25 0.11
CA TYR A 96 18.38 5.41 1.08
C TYR A 96 18.70 4.02 0.51
N GLN A 97 17.71 3.36 -0.11
CA GLN A 97 17.92 2.06 -0.75
C GLN A 97 18.92 2.13 -1.92
N ALA A 98 18.86 3.18 -2.72
CA ALA A 98 19.79 3.40 -3.82
C ALA A 98 21.23 3.62 -3.32
N LEU A 99 21.42 4.49 -2.33
CA LEU A 99 22.74 4.73 -1.73
C LEU A 99 23.33 3.45 -1.12
N ARG A 100 22.49 2.64 -0.47
CA ARG A 100 22.87 1.31 0.05
C ARG A 100 23.27 0.34 -1.04
N LEU A 101 22.56 0.35 -2.17
CA LEU A 101 22.87 -0.47 -3.33
C LEU A 101 24.20 -0.07 -3.99
N PHE A 102 24.50 1.24 -4.05
CA PHE A 102 25.75 1.78 -4.60
C PHE A 102 26.92 1.74 -3.60
N GLY A 103 26.71 1.24 -2.37
CA GLY A 103 27.76 1.07 -1.37
C GLY A 103 28.33 2.39 -0.81
N VAL A 104 27.58 3.49 -0.94
CA VAL A 104 27.95 4.80 -0.38
C VAL A 104 27.70 4.83 1.14
N ILE A 105 26.76 4.01 1.61
CA ILE A 105 26.40 3.70 3.01
C ILE A 105 26.05 2.23 3.12
#